data_AF-A0A9E4BKT1-F1
#
_entry.id   AF-A0A9E4BKT1-F1
#
_cell.length_a   1.000
_cell.length_b   1.000
_cell.length_c   1.000
_cell.angle_alpha   90.00
_cell.angle_beta   90.00
_cell.angle_gamma   90.00
#
_symmetry.space_group_name_H-M   'P 1'
#
loop_
_entity.id
_entity.type
_entity.pdbx_description
1 polymer ?
#
loop_
_entity_poly.entity_id
_entity_poly.type
_entity_poly.pdbx_seq_one_letter_code
_entity_poly.pdbx_strand_id
1 'polypeptide(L)' 'ERYWIFHHLSQHRGQVFDALVLNIWDQRARIEILDYALQVDTRLSGQISAGELISVRLTRVDPWADDIQFVMEK' A
#
# COMPACT_ATOMS: atom_id res chain seq x y z
N GLU A 1 -16.80 6.01 0.11
CA GLU A 1 -15.54 6.74 -0.19
C GLU A 1 -14.45 5.79 -0.75
N ARG A 2 -14.10 4.70 -0.05
CA ARG A 2 -13.10 3.72 -0.51
C ARG A 2 -13.34 3.16 -1.92
N TYR A 3 -14.59 2.89 -2.30
CA TYR A 3 -14.93 2.42 -3.64
C TYR A 3 -14.35 3.30 -4.75
N TRP A 4 -14.46 4.63 -4.64
CA TRP A 4 -13.97 5.55 -5.68
C TRP A 4 -12.45 5.60 -5.72
N ILE A 5 -11.79 5.52 -4.56
CA ILE A 5 -10.34 5.41 -4.47
C ILE A 5 -9.88 4.12 -5.16
N PHE A 6 -10.54 2.99 -4.89
CA PHE A 6 -10.15 1.69 -5.44
C PHE A 6 -10.45 1.63 -6.94
N HIS A 7 -11.59 2.18 -7.36
CA HIS A 7 -11.95 2.31 -8.77
C HIS A 7 -10.93 3.17 -9.52
N HIS A 8 -10.51 4.30 -8.95
CA HIS A 8 -9.44 5.11 -9.53
C HIS A 8 -8.12 4.34 -9.59
N LEU A 9 -7.66 3.76 -8.48
CA LEU A 9 -6.42 2.98 -8.40
C LEU A 9 -6.41 1.75 -9.33
N SER A 10 -7.57 1.22 -9.73
CA SER A 10 -7.67 0.14 -10.73
C SER A 10 -7.06 0.48 -12.07
N GLN A 11 -7.00 1.77 -12.43
CA GLN A 11 -6.36 2.25 -13.64
C GLN A 11 -4.83 2.39 -13.49
N HIS A 12 -4.31 2.26 -12.27
CA HIS A 12 -2.90 2.49 -11.92
C HIS A 12 -2.17 1.21 -11.48
N ARG A 13 -2.71 0.03 -11.82
CA ARG A 13 -2.06 -1.25 -11.51
C ARG A 13 -0.65 -1.31 -12.13
N GLY A 14 0.33 -1.71 -11.32
CA GLY A 14 1.74 -1.77 -11.69
C GLY A 14 2.52 -0.47 -11.42
N GLN A 15 1.84 0.64 -11.11
CA GLN A 15 2.46 1.89 -10.70
C GLN A 15 3.03 1.77 -9.28
N VAL A 16 4.10 2.54 -9.03
CA VAL A 16 4.77 2.65 -7.74
C VAL A 16 4.31 3.93 -7.05
N PHE A 17 4.12 3.83 -5.73
CA PHE A 17 3.65 4.91 -4.87
C PHE A 17 4.57 5.02 -3.66
N ASP A 18 4.70 6.23 -3.13
CA ASP A 18 5.37 6.46 -1.86
C ASP A 18 4.42 6.16 -0.70
N ALA A 19 4.96 5.48 0.32
CA ALA A 19 4.21 5.11 1.51
C ALA A 19 5.02 5.31 2.78
N LEU A 20 4.34 5.75 3.85
CA LEU A 20 4.92 5.88 5.18
C LEU A 20 4.60 4.63 6.01
N VAL A 21 5.61 4.04 6.65
CA VAL A 21 5.41 2.93 7.58
C VAL A 21 4.88 3.44 8.91
N LEU A 22 3.65 3.08 9.26
CA LEU A 22 2.98 3.51 10.49
C LEU A 22 3.25 2.56 11.67
N ASN A 23 3.22 1.25 11.41
CA ASN A 23 3.43 0.21 12.44
C ASN A 23 3.93 -1.09 11.79
N ILE A 24 4.58 -1.95 12.57
CA ILE A 24 5.18 -3.22 12.13
C ILE A 24 4.79 -4.35 13.10
N TRP A 25 4.38 -5.50 12.57
CA TRP A 25 4.12 -6.73 13.33
C TRP A 25 4.32 -7.96 12.43
N ASP A 26 4.96 -9.03 12.92
CA ASP A 26 5.06 -10.32 12.22
C ASP A 26 5.42 -10.26 10.72
N GLN A 27 6.46 -9.49 10.36
CA GLN A 27 6.89 -9.24 8.97
C GLN A 27 5.83 -8.55 8.08
N ARG A 28 4.80 -7.97 8.69
CA ARG A 28 3.83 -7.09 8.06
C ARG A 28 4.02 -5.67 8.58
N ALA A 29 3.55 -4.73 7.80
CA ALA A 29 3.46 -3.35 8.20
C ALA A 29 2.11 -2.77 7.80
N ARG A 30 1.63 -1.84 8.62
CA ARG A 30 0.61 -0.88 8.22
C ARG A 30 1.35 0.27 7.57
N ILE A 31 0.99 0.56 6.34
CA ILE A 31 1.55 1.67 5.57
C ILE A 31 0.45 2.62 5.18
N GLU A 32 0.78 3.90 5.01
CA GLU A 32 -0.10 4.90 4.45
C GLU A 32 0.41 5.32 3.07
N ILE A 33 -0.41 5.10 2.03
CA ILE A 33 -0.14 5.62 0.70
C ILE A 33 -0.40 7.13 0.73
N LEU A 34 0.67 7.92 0.61
CA LEU A 34 0.67 9.35 0.96
C LEU A 34 -0.32 10.16 0.12
N ASP A 35 -0.34 9.95 -1.19
CA ASP A 35 -1.18 10.70 -2.13
C ASP A 35 -2.69 10.47 -1.93
N TYR A 36 -3.06 9.40 -1.21
CA TYR A 36 -4.45 8.96 -1.06
C TYR A 36 -4.91 8.88 0.38
N ALA A 37 -4.04 9.18 1.36
CA ALA A 37 -4.28 8.94 2.78
C ALA A 37 -4.86 7.53 3.05
N LEU A 38 -4.37 6.54 2.29
CA LEU A 38 -4.94 5.19 2.27
C LEU A 38 -4.07 4.25 3.10
N GLN A 39 -4.63 3.72 4.18
CA GLN A 39 -3.94 2.74 5.01
C GLN A 39 -4.19 1.32 4.54
N VAL A 40 -3.10 0.57 4.34
CA VAL A 40 -3.11 -0.83 3.91
C VAL A 40 -2.08 -1.64 4.68
N ASP A 41 -2.39 -2.92 4.88
CA ASP A 41 -1.44 -3.85 5.48
C ASP A 41 -0.67 -4.55 4.35
N THR A 42 0.66 -4.48 4.37
CA THR A 42 1.53 -5.14 3.38
C THR A 42 2.58 -6.02 4.07
N ARG A 43 3.15 -6.95 3.31
CA ARG A 43 4.28 -7.75 3.77
C ARG A 43 5.57 -6.96 3.53
N LEU A 44 6.38 -6.84 4.56
CA LEU A 44 7.68 -6.20 4.47
C LEU A 44 8.70 -7.13 3.78
N SER A 45 9.66 -6.53 3.10
CA SER A 45 10.89 -7.18 2.67
C SER A 45 12.10 -6.39 3.16
N GLY A 46 13.07 -7.08 3.78
CA GLY A 46 14.25 -6.43 4.34
C GLY A 46 14.03 -5.84 5.74
N GLN A 47 15.00 -5.06 6.21
CA GLN A 47 14.93 -4.33 7.48
C GLN A 47 14.30 -2.96 7.23
N ILE A 48 13.08 -2.76 7.74
CA ILE A 48 12.35 -1.49 7.69
C ILE A 48 11.93 -1.10 9.10
N SER A 49 11.92 0.20 9.39
CA SER A 49 11.46 0.76 10.67
C SER A 49 10.18 1.57 10.51
N ALA A 50 9.41 1.72 11.60
CA ALA A 50 8.29 2.65 11.63
C ALA A 50 8.79 4.10 11.46
N GLY A 51 8.03 4.92 10.73
CA GLY A 51 8.40 6.28 10.32
C GLY A 51 9.23 6.35 9.04
N GLU A 52 9.62 5.22 8.45
CA GLU A 52 10.38 5.17 7.20
C GLU A 52 9.47 5.36 5.98
N LEU A 53 9.99 6.07 4.97
CA LEU A 53 9.37 6.19 3.66
C LEU A 53 9.83 5.04 2.77
N ILE A 54 8.88 4.33 2.18
CA ILE A 54 9.14 3.19 1.30
C ILE A 54 8.39 3.36 -0.03
N SER A 55 8.92 2.76 -1.08
CA SER A 55 8.22 2.66 -2.36
C SER A 55 7.46 1.34 -2.45
N VAL A 56 6.20 1.38 -2.87
CA VAL A 56 5.34 0.21 -3.00
C VAL A 56 4.63 0.17 -4.34
N ARG A 57 4.57 -1.01 -4.95
CA ARG A 57 3.89 -1.24 -6.23
C ARG A 57 2.49 -1.77 -6.01
N LEU A 58 1.51 -1.14 -6.67
CA LEU A 58 0.13 -1.65 -6.70
C LEU A 58 0.05 -2.91 -7.57
N THR A 59 -0.30 -4.06 -6.98
CA THR A 59 -0.32 -5.36 -7.68
C THR A 59 -1.72 -5.85 -7.99
N ARG A 60 -2.68 -5.56 -7.10
CA ARG A 60 -4.08 -5.96 -7.21
C ARG A 60 -4.97 -4.90 -6.59
N VAL A 61 -6.13 -4.68 -7.20
CA VAL A 61 -7.22 -3.90 -6.62
C VAL A 61 -8.54 -4.42 -7.17
N ASP A 62 -9.50 -4.63 -6.27
CA ASP A 62 -10.85 -5.04 -6.56
C ASP A 62 -11.80 -4.13 -5.77
N PRO A 63 -12.41 -3.12 -6.43
CA PRO A 63 -13.32 -2.18 -5.79
C PRO A 63 -14.60 -2.84 -5.24
N TRP A 64 -15.00 -3.98 -5.81
CA TRP A 64 -16.21 -4.69 -5.39
C TRP A 64 -15.96 -5.55 -4.15
N ALA A 65 -14.75 -6.10 -4.03
CA ALA A 65 -14.32 -6.90 -2.88
C ALA A 65 -13.69 -6.07 -1.74
N ASP A 66 -13.55 -4.74 -1.90
CA ASP A 66 -12.77 -3.87 -0.99
C ASP A 66 -11.36 -4.43 -0.71
N ASP A 67 -10.74 -5.04 -1.75
CA ASP A 67 -9.42 -5.66 -1.69
C ASP A 67 -8.41 -4.82 -2.48
N ILE A 68 -7.26 -4.54 -1.87
CA ILE A 68 -6.14 -3.85 -2.52
C ILE A 68 -4.84 -4.40 -1.97
N GLN A 69 -3.87 -4.63 -2.85
CA GLN A 69 -2.60 -5.22 -2.49
C GLN A 69 -1.44 -4.44 -3.08
N PHE A 70 -0.56 -4.03 -2.19
CA PHE A 70 0.72 -3.44 -2.51
C PHE A 70 1.83 -4.39 -2.11
N VAL A 71 2.91 -4.40 -2.88
CA VAL A 71 4.16 -5.07 -2.53
C VAL A 71 5.27 -4.05 -2.47
N MET A 72 6.24 -4.23 -1.59
CA MET A 72 7.41 -3.37 -1.54
C MET A 72 8.19 -3.43 -2.85
N GLU A 73 8.50 -2.26 -3.40
CA GLU A 73 9.40 -2.09 -4.53
C GLU A 73 10.84 -2.15 -4.01
N LYS A 74 11.73 -2.86 -4.71
CA LYS A 74 13.14 -3.00 -4.32
C LYS A 74 13.98 -1.79 -4.68
#